data_AF-A0A9E4CEN0-F1
#
_entry.id   AF-A0A9E4CEN0-F1
#
_cell.length_a   1.000
_cell.length_b   1.000
_cell.length_c   1.000
_cell.angle_alpha   90.00
_cell.angle_beta   90.00
_cell.angle_gamma   90.00
#
_symmetry.space_group_name_H-M   'P 1'
#
loop_
_entity.id
_entity.type
_entity.pdbx_description
1 polymer ?
#
loop_
_entity_poly.entity_id
_entity_poly.type
_entity_poly.pdbx_seq_one_letter_code
_entity_poly.pdbx_strand_id
1 'polypeptide(L)'
;MIKRLLFVLVFVPCLLWVVHERATAAPLVQTPDSACILCHVGNDEEITLPSGEVLAVDVAPAVLDESVHGAHLSESVYCTDCHQDRQRYRYPHEPIAVQSLAEFAAAVSQNCEDCHTPLELHNPGHLLAADTANLPNCVDCHGGHNVAPAELMAAEPVATCQSCHGDFVDPQLASMHQEVVANFGPEQTCQTCHADTPPPTADTTCKTCHALLSEPVALPSGETFNPHVDPKTIHDSVHGPQELNGEPYGPLQCTACHSAMRNTTFPHEPLTVETRRELTLQSTEFCADCHENIVAQHADSMHAVALAEGNLDAATCIDCHGSHDIQPPNEPRERISQTCGNCHGEVEEQYVTSVHGEALLGEHNPDVPVCTNCHGVHQIPDPTTATFRINSPQMCGECHADNEMMAKYDISTDVFETYVADFHGTTVTLFEQQSPEEETNKAVCYDCHGIHDIRPATDEHSSVIKQNLLTTCRECHPDATENFPDSWTSHFKPSLEHNPVVYLVDLFYDFLIPVVVGGFALFIGSDVFRRSWNRRRAGRGKHE
;
A
#
# COMPACT_ATOMS: atom_id res chain seq x y z
N MET A 1 -17.94 53.07 -86.67
CA MET A 1 -19.11 52.93 -87.57
C MET A 1 -20.36 53.09 -86.71
N ILE A 2 -20.79 54.31 -86.39
CA ILE A 2 -21.78 55.11 -87.14
C ILE A 2 -23.04 54.31 -87.51
N LYS A 3 -24.16 54.59 -86.82
CA LYS A 3 -25.52 54.87 -87.36
C LYS A 3 -26.44 55.20 -86.16
N ARG A 4 -26.69 56.49 -85.90
CA ARG A 4 -27.80 57.32 -86.41
C ARG A 4 -29.15 56.89 -85.83
N LEU A 5 -29.62 57.51 -84.75
CA LEU A 5 -30.48 58.72 -84.71
C LEU A 5 -31.67 58.68 -85.67
N LEU A 6 -32.88 58.58 -85.11
CA LEU A 6 -34.06 59.26 -85.65
C LEU A 6 -35.01 59.65 -84.52
N PHE A 7 -35.13 60.97 -84.38
CA PHE A 7 -36.02 61.75 -83.54
C PHE A 7 -37.47 61.66 -84.05
N VAL A 8 -38.44 61.54 -83.14
CA VAL A 8 -39.74 62.23 -83.29
C VAL A 8 -40.12 62.83 -81.94
N LEU A 9 -40.10 64.16 -81.91
CA LEU A 9 -40.60 65.04 -80.85
C LEU A 9 -42.13 65.13 -80.92
N VAL A 10 -42.82 64.90 -79.81
CA VAL A 10 -44.10 65.58 -79.51
C VAL A 10 -44.02 66.10 -78.08
N PHE A 11 -44.27 67.39 -77.96
CA PHE A 11 -44.18 68.26 -76.78
C PHE A 11 -45.41 68.10 -75.86
N VAL A 12 -45.33 68.74 -74.67
CA VAL A 12 -46.43 69.22 -73.76
C VAL A 12 -46.68 68.35 -72.50
N PRO A 13 -46.77 68.92 -71.27
CA PRO A 13 -45.88 69.83 -70.56
C PRO A 13 -45.52 69.31 -69.13
N CYS A 14 -44.46 69.85 -68.52
CA CYS A 14 -44.13 69.61 -67.11
C CYS A 14 -45.24 70.05 -66.15
N LEU A 15 -45.75 69.11 -65.36
CA LEU A 15 -46.34 69.36 -64.04
C LEU A 15 -45.58 68.52 -63.03
N LEU A 16 -44.83 69.22 -62.17
CA LEU A 16 -44.13 68.66 -61.03
C LEU A 16 -45.13 68.03 -60.07
N TRP A 17 -45.18 66.70 -60.04
CA TRP A 17 -45.71 65.94 -58.91
C TRP A 17 -44.59 65.10 -58.33
N VAL A 18 -44.16 65.52 -57.13
CA VAL A 18 -43.30 64.75 -56.24
C VAL A 18 -44.08 63.49 -55.85
N VAL A 19 -43.76 62.37 -56.48
CA VAL A 19 -44.17 61.06 -55.99
C VAL A 19 -43.12 60.63 -54.99
N HIS A 20 -43.46 60.77 -53.70
CA HIS A 20 -42.78 60.04 -52.63
C HIS A 20 -43.01 58.55 -52.89
N GLU A 21 -41.98 57.83 -53.32
CA GLU A 21 -41.95 56.37 -53.22
C GLU A 21 -41.99 55.99 -51.75
N ARG A 22 -43.19 55.66 -51.26
CA ARG A 22 -43.36 54.98 -49.98
C ARG A 22 -42.71 53.62 -50.13
N ALA A 23 -41.63 53.39 -49.39
CA ALA A 23 -41.18 52.06 -49.04
C ALA A 23 -42.39 51.32 -48.44
N THR A 24 -42.94 50.37 -49.19
CA THR A 24 -43.90 49.42 -48.65
C THR A 24 -43.13 48.55 -47.67
N ALA A 25 -43.25 48.86 -46.38
CA ALA A 25 -42.83 47.97 -45.31
C ALA A 25 -43.38 46.58 -45.61
N ALA A 26 -42.51 45.57 -45.58
CA ALA A 26 -42.94 44.18 -45.59
C ALA A 26 -44.02 44.01 -44.50
N PRO A 27 -45.09 43.23 -44.75
CA PRO A 27 -46.11 43.01 -43.75
C PRO A 27 -45.42 42.42 -42.51
N LEU A 28 -45.59 43.07 -41.36
CA LEU A 28 -45.17 42.55 -40.06
C LEU A 28 -45.78 41.16 -39.91
N VAL A 29 -44.97 40.11 -40.02
CA VAL A 29 -45.39 38.78 -39.59
C VAL A 29 -45.59 38.92 -38.08
N GLN A 30 -46.86 38.95 -37.65
CA GLN A 30 -47.18 38.98 -36.23
C GLN A 30 -46.76 37.64 -35.64
N THR A 31 -45.59 37.63 -35.00
CA THR A 31 -45.19 36.54 -34.12
C THR A 31 -46.04 36.59 -32.84
N PRO A 32 -46.25 35.47 -32.15
CA PRO A 32 -46.91 35.45 -30.84
C PRO A 32 -46.33 36.48 -29.85
N ASP A 33 -45.05 36.84 -29.99
CA ASP A 33 -44.32 37.76 -29.10
C ASP A 33 -44.45 39.22 -29.47
N SER A 34 -45.03 39.53 -30.62
CA SER A 34 -45.12 40.90 -31.14
C SER A 34 -45.81 41.86 -30.15
N ALA A 35 -46.73 41.35 -29.31
CA ALA A 35 -47.39 42.15 -28.28
C ALA A 35 -46.49 42.41 -27.05
N CYS A 36 -45.69 41.42 -26.65
CA CYS A 36 -44.76 41.53 -25.52
C CYS A 36 -43.61 42.48 -25.85
N ILE A 37 -43.04 42.32 -27.05
CA ILE A 37 -41.91 43.12 -27.55
C ILE A 37 -42.25 44.63 -27.55
N LEU A 38 -43.50 45.01 -27.84
CA LEU A 38 -43.93 46.41 -27.85
C LEU A 38 -43.84 47.09 -26.49
N CYS A 39 -43.93 46.34 -25.39
CA CYS A 39 -43.90 46.87 -24.03
C CYS A 39 -42.58 46.59 -23.31
N HIS A 40 -41.85 45.56 -23.71
CA HIS A 40 -40.63 45.12 -23.03
C HIS A 40 -39.33 45.49 -23.75
N VAL A 41 -39.34 45.92 -25.01
CA VAL A 41 -38.09 46.30 -25.70
C VAL A 41 -37.88 47.80 -25.68
N GLY A 42 -36.71 48.23 -25.19
CA GLY A 42 -36.36 49.63 -25.00
C GLY A 42 -37.08 50.26 -23.81
N ASN A 43 -37.48 49.45 -22.82
CA ASN A 43 -38.21 49.91 -21.63
C ASN A 43 -37.26 50.05 -20.45
N ASP A 44 -37.05 51.29 -19.98
CA ASP A 44 -36.15 51.62 -18.87
C ASP A 44 -36.79 51.51 -17.47
N GLU A 45 -38.02 50.99 -17.39
CA GLU A 45 -38.68 50.74 -16.11
C GLU A 45 -38.03 49.59 -15.34
N GLU A 46 -38.05 49.73 -14.02
CA GLU A 46 -37.43 48.81 -13.06
C GLU A 46 -38.43 48.45 -11.97
N ILE A 47 -38.49 47.17 -11.61
CA ILE A 47 -39.33 46.66 -10.52
C ILE A 47 -38.43 46.38 -9.32
N THR A 48 -38.60 47.11 -8.22
CA THR A 48 -37.93 46.81 -6.94
C THR A 48 -38.70 45.73 -6.19
N LEU A 49 -38.04 44.60 -5.94
CA LEU A 49 -38.58 43.49 -5.17
C LEU A 49 -38.55 43.78 -3.66
N PRO A 50 -39.32 43.05 -2.83
CA PRO A 50 -39.31 43.19 -1.37
C PRO A 50 -37.92 43.04 -0.73
N SER A 51 -37.01 42.27 -1.34
CA SER A 51 -35.60 42.14 -0.93
C SER A 51 -34.79 43.42 -1.14
N GLY A 52 -35.29 44.37 -1.94
CA GLY A 52 -34.57 45.56 -2.40
C GLY A 52 -33.80 45.36 -3.71
N GLU A 53 -33.80 44.14 -4.26
CA GLU A 53 -33.20 43.86 -5.58
C GLU A 53 -34.07 44.42 -6.71
N VAL A 54 -33.45 44.71 -7.85
CA VAL A 54 -34.10 45.37 -8.99
C VAL A 54 -34.19 44.42 -10.17
N LEU A 55 -35.40 44.26 -10.70
CA LEU A 55 -35.69 43.53 -11.93
C LEU A 55 -35.96 44.51 -13.06
N ALA A 56 -35.12 44.49 -14.11
CA ALA A 56 -35.34 45.28 -15.31
C ALA A 56 -36.56 44.74 -16.09
N VAL A 57 -37.40 45.66 -16.58
CA VAL A 57 -38.54 45.30 -17.45
C VAL A 57 -38.07 45.07 -18.89
N ASP A 58 -36.92 45.64 -19.27
CA ASP A 58 -36.35 45.51 -20.60
C ASP A 58 -36.00 44.06 -20.95
N VAL A 59 -36.29 43.67 -22.19
CA VAL A 59 -35.84 42.41 -22.78
C VAL A 59 -35.09 42.74 -24.07
N ALA A 60 -33.90 42.18 -24.25
CA ALA A 60 -33.12 42.32 -25.47
C ALA A 60 -33.41 41.15 -26.43
N PRO A 61 -34.20 41.32 -27.50
CA PRO A 61 -34.61 40.20 -28.37
C PRO A 61 -33.45 39.57 -29.12
N ALA A 62 -32.38 40.33 -29.38
CA ALA A 62 -31.15 39.81 -29.98
C ALA A 62 -30.51 38.71 -29.12
N VAL A 63 -30.57 38.84 -27.80
CA VAL A 63 -30.01 37.86 -26.86
C VAL A 63 -30.77 36.53 -26.94
N LEU A 64 -32.11 36.60 -27.06
CA LEU A 64 -32.94 35.41 -27.25
C LEU A 64 -32.75 34.81 -28.64
N ASP A 65 -32.64 35.64 -29.68
CA ASP A 65 -32.40 35.16 -31.03
C ASP A 65 -31.01 34.52 -31.20
N GLU A 66 -30.01 34.88 -30.39
CA GLU A 66 -28.70 34.24 -30.36
C GLU A 66 -28.67 32.92 -29.54
N SER A 67 -29.72 32.65 -28.77
CA SER A 67 -29.84 31.43 -27.95
C SER A 67 -30.25 30.20 -28.75
N VAL A 68 -30.23 29.03 -28.09
CA VAL A 68 -30.74 27.76 -28.66
C VAL A 68 -32.25 27.74 -28.93
N HIS A 69 -32.96 28.79 -28.56
CA HIS A 69 -34.41 28.94 -28.73
C HIS A 69 -34.80 30.08 -29.70
N GLY A 70 -33.83 30.63 -30.43
CA GLY A 70 -34.03 31.77 -31.32
C GLY A 70 -35.07 31.56 -32.43
N ALA A 71 -35.68 32.66 -32.88
CA ALA A 71 -36.75 32.66 -33.88
C ALA A 71 -36.27 32.27 -35.29
N HIS A 72 -34.95 32.24 -35.50
CA HIS A 72 -34.31 31.81 -36.74
C HIS A 72 -34.23 30.28 -36.90
N LEU A 73 -34.54 29.51 -35.85
CA LEU A 73 -34.49 28.04 -35.86
C LEU A 73 -35.74 27.40 -36.49
N SER A 74 -35.60 26.16 -36.96
CA SER A 74 -36.69 25.42 -37.63
C SER A 74 -37.87 25.10 -36.71
N GLU A 75 -37.63 25.02 -35.41
CA GLU A 75 -38.63 24.90 -34.34
C GLU A 75 -38.44 26.10 -33.40
N SER A 76 -39.02 27.24 -33.75
CA SER A 76 -38.91 28.47 -32.97
C SER A 76 -39.70 28.36 -31.66
N VAL A 77 -39.13 28.86 -30.56
CA VAL A 77 -39.81 29.01 -29.27
C VAL A 77 -40.17 30.48 -29.08
N TYR A 78 -41.40 30.76 -28.65
CA TYR A 78 -41.91 32.11 -28.42
C TYR A 78 -41.98 32.41 -26.92
N CYS A 79 -42.03 33.70 -26.54
CA CYS A 79 -42.16 34.14 -25.14
C CYS A 79 -43.31 33.43 -24.42
N THR A 80 -44.44 33.17 -25.10
CA THR A 80 -45.59 32.47 -24.48
C THR A 80 -45.40 30.99 -24.25
N ASP A 81 -44.38 30.38 -24.86
CA ASP A 81 -44.06 28.96 -24.69
C ASP A 81 -43.21 28.75 -23.42
N CYS A 82 -42.48 29.79 -22.97
CA CYS A 82 -41.75 29.79 -21.68
C CYS A 82 -42.51 30.50 -20.56
N HIS A 83 -43.29 31.55 -20.87
CA HIS A 83 -44.10 32.27 -19.89
C HIS A 83 -45.54 31.73 -19.83
N GLN A 84 -45.66 30.44 -19.48
CA GLN A 84 -46.91 29.69 -19.62
C GLN A 84 -47.97 30.00 -18.57
N ASP A 85 -47.61 30.56 -17.40
CA ASP A 85 -48.62 31.09 -16.48
C ASP A 85 -49.29 32.33 -17.10
N ARG A 86 -50.29 32.06 -17.95
CA ARG A 86 -51.00 33.09 -18.72
C ARG A 86 -51.85 34.01 -17.84
N GLN A 87 -51.96 33.77 -16.54
CA GLN A 87 -52.57 34.72 -15.60
C GLN A 87 -51.50 35.75 -15.16
N ARG A 88 -50.29 35.27 -14.88
CA ARG A 88 -49.14 36.12 -14.53
C ARG A 88 -48.66 37.00 -15.67
N TYR A 89 -48.51 36.46 -16.88
CA TYR A 89 -47.82 37.14 -17.99
C TYR A 89 -48.74 37.77 -19.05
N ARG A 90 -50.06 37.70 -18.88
CA ARG A 90 -51.02 38.33 -19.79
C ARG A 90 -51.38 39.72 -19.30
N TYR A 91 -51.31 40.74 -20.16
CA TYR A 91 -51.74 42.08 -19.79
C TYR A 91 -53.25 42.16 -19.50
N PRO A 92 -53.68 42.80 -18.39
CA PRO A 92 -52.84 43.35 -17.32
C PRO A 92 -52.20 42.24 -16.46
N HIS A 93 -50.87 42.28 -16.33
CA HIS A 93 -50.09 41.26 -15.61
C HIS A 93 -50.47 41.24 -14.13
N GLU A 94 -50.46 40.07 -13.51
CA GLU A 94 -50.50 40.00 -12.04
C GLU A 94 -49.20 40.55 -11.45
N PRO A 95 -49.25 41.19 -10.26
CA PRO A 95 -48.05 41.64 -9.58
C PRO A 95 -47.10 40.48 -9.30
N ILE A 96 -45.79 40.71 -9.46
CA ILE A 96 -44.76 39.74 -9.12
C ILE A 96 -44.78 39.54 -7.59
N ALA A 97 -45.19 38.34 -7.15
CA ALA A 97 -45.37 37.99 -5.74
C ALA A 97 -44.18 37.19 -5.16
N VAL A 98 -42.95 37.55 -5.54
CA VAL A 98 -41.70 36.93 -5.04
C VAL A 98 -40.92 37.92 -4.17
N GLN A 99 -40.09 37.43 -3.27
CA GLN A 99 -39.29 38.26 -2.36
C GLN A 99 -37.99 38.73 -3.02
N SER A 100 -37.33 37.88 -3.82
CA SER A 100 -35.97 38.11 -4.34
C SER A 100 -35.81 37.73 -5.82
N LEU A 101 -34.69 38.15 -6.43
CA LEU A 101 -34.34 37.73 -7.79
C LEU A 101 -34.12 36.22 -7.90
N ALA A 102 -33.56 35.59 -6.86
CA ALA A 102 -33.39 34.14 -6.81
C ALA A 102 -34.75 33.41 -6.82
N GLU A 103 -35.72 33.88 -6.04
CA GLU A 103 -37.09 33.32 -6.04
C GLU A 103 -37.80 33.58 -7.38
N PHE A 104 -37.54 34.73 -8.02
CA PHE A 104 -38.01 35.01 -9.37
C PHE A 104 -37.44 34.03 -10.39
N ALA A 105 -36.12 33.79 -10.38
CA ALA A 105 -35.44 32.85 -11.27
C ALA A 105 -35.94 31.41 -11.08
N ALA A 106 -36.09 30.96 -9.83
CA ALA A 106 -36.62 29.64 -9.50
C ALA A 106 -38.10 29.45 -9.94
N ALA A 107 -38.90 30.52 -9.90
CA ALA A 107 -40.26 30.48 -10.43
C ALA A 107 -40.29 30.40 -11.97
N VAL A 108 -39.34 31.05 -12.64
CA VAL A 108 -39.22 31.02 -14.11
C VAL A 108 -38.64 29.68 -14.59
N SER A 109 -37.68 29.10 -13.88
CA SER A 109 -37.01 27.86 -14.27
C SER A 109 -37.96 26.66 -14.34
N GLN A 110 -39.04 26.65 -13.57
CA GLN A 110 -40.05 25.58 -13.61
C GLN A 110 -40.69 25.42 -15.00
N ASN A 111 -40.80 26.50 -15.79
CA ASN A 111 -41.37 26.42 -17.13
C ASN A 111 -40.45 25.67 -18.12
N CYS A 112 -39.16 25.54 -17.81
CA CYS A 112 -38.24 24.78 -18.66
C CYS A 112 -38.58 23.28 -18.64
N GLU A 113 -39.09 22.76 -17.53
CA GLU A 113 -39.38 21.34 -17.33
C GLU A 113 -40.63 20.85 -18.11
N ASP A 114 -41.42 21.77 -18.68
CA ASP A 114 -42.55 21.43 -19.55
C ASP A 114 -42.09 20.81 -20.89
N CYS A 115 -40.87 21.14 -21.32
CA CYS A 115 -40.29 20.69 -22.60
C CYS A 115 -38.94 19.97 -22.41
N HIS A 116 -38.17 20.33 -21.38
CA HIS A 116 -36.91 19.70 -21.03
C HIS A 116 -37.06 18.68 -19.92
N THR A 117 -36.09 17.78 -19.83
CA THR A 117 -36.01 16.82 -18.73
C THR A 117 -35.89 17.58 -17.40
N PRO A 118 -36.72 17.24 -16.38
CA PRO A 118 -36.66 17.87 -15.06
C PRO A 118 -35.26 17.83 -14.46
N LEU A 119 -34.95 18.82 -13.60
CA LEU A 119 -33.65 18.92 -12.94
C LEU A 119 -33.28 17.63 -12.19
N GLU A 120 -34.28 16.94 -11.64
CA GLU A 120 -34.18 15.63 -10.95
C GLU A 120 -33.58 14.51 -11.78
N LEU A 121 -33.76 14.55 -13.10
CA LEU A 121 -33.33 13.50 -13.99
C LEU A 121 -32.04 13.86 -14.74
N HIS A 122 -31.73 15.15 -14.92
CA HIS A 122 -30.56 15.61 -15.66
C HIS A 122 -29.38 16.06 -14.79
N ASN A 123 -29.62 16.52 -13.55
CA ASN A 123 -28.57 16.93 -12.61
C ASN A 123 -28.82 16.38 -11.19
N PRO A 124 -28.81 15.06 -11.01
CA PRO A 124 -29.18 14.42 -9.74
C PRO A 124 -28.24 14.80 -8.57
N GLY A 125 -26.99 15.20 -8.84
CA GLY A 125 -26.01 15.51 -7.81
C GLY A 125 -26.35 16.74 -6.95
N HIS A 126 -27.03 17.75 -7.52
CA HIS A 126 -27.39 18.95 -6.75
C HIS A 126 -28.61 18.74 -5.85
N LEU A 127 -29.56 17.88 -6.24
CA LEU A 127 -30.78 17.65 -5.46
C LEU A 127 -30.57 16.84 -4.18
N LEU A 128 -29.35 16.34 -3.99
CA LEU A 128 -28.91 15.61 -2.82
C LEU A 128 -28.06 16.47 -1.87
N ALA A 129 -27.82 17.74 -2.19
CA ALA A 129 -27.07 18.64 -1.32
C ALA A 129 -27.86 18.92 -0.02
N ALA A 130 -27.12 18.99 1.10
CA ALA A 130 -27.71 19.23 2.43
C ALA A 130 -28.46 20.58 2.53
N ASP A 131 -28.14 21.53 1.65
CA ASP A 131 -28.81 22.83 1.53
C ASP A 131 -29.67 22.89 0.25
N THR A 132 -30.79 22.19 0.28
CA THR A 132 -31.75 22.16 -0.84
C THR A 132 -32.37 23.52 -1.14
N ALA A 133 -32.23 24.51 -0.25
CA ALA A 133 -32.80 25.84 -0.43
C ALA A 133 -31.99 26.72 -1.40
N ASN A 134 -30.71 26.38 -1.63
CA ASN A 134 -29.77 27.16 -2.45
C ASN A 134 -29.28 26.39 -3.68
N LEU A 135 -30.10 25.48 -4.22
CA LEU A 135 -29.72 24.72 -5.40
C LEU A 135 -29.76 25.58 -6.67
N PRO A 136 -28.77 25.46 -7.57
CA PRO A 136 -28.84 26.11 -8.86
C PRO A 136 -30.00 25.53 -9.66
N ASN A 137 -30.82 26.42 -10.22
CA ASN A 137 -31.92 26.08 -11.09
C ASN A 137 -31.50 26.14 -12.57
N CYS A 138 -32.42 25.83 -13.49
CA CYS A 138 -32.13 25.81 -14.93
C CYS A 138 -31.57 27.14 -15.44
N VAL A 139 -32.02 28.28 -14.91
CA VAL A 139 -31.57 29.62 -15.29
C VAL A 139 -30.17 29.91 -14.75
N ASP A 140 -29.82 29.40 -13.58
CA ASP A 140 -28.49 29.59 -12.99
C ASP A 140 -27.40 28.87 -13.80
N CYS A 141 -27.73 27.69 -14.36
CA CYS A 141 -26.82 26.95 -15.22
C CYS A 141 -26.88 27.43 -16.67
N HIS A 142 -28.05 27.38 -17.30
CA HIS A 142 -28.19 27.59 -18.74
C HIS A 142 -28.44 29.04 -19.12
N GLY A 143 -28.81 29.92 -18.19
CA GLY A 143 -29.27 31.28 -18.49
C GLY A 143 -30.78 31.35 -18.74
N GLY A 144 -31.30 32.58 -18.76
CA GLY A 144 -32.73 32.86 -18.91
C GLY A 144 -33.12 33.11 -20.36
N HIS A 145 -32.98 34.36 -20.83
CA HIS A 145 -33.18 34.69 -22.25
C HIS A 145 -31.95 34.36 -23.11
N ASN A 146 -30.80 34.09 -22.51
CA ASN A 146 -29.55 33.76 -23.18
C ASN A 146 -29.20 32.26 -23.06
N VAL A 147 -30.22 31.39 -23.17
CA VAL A 147 -30.06 29.95 -22.90
C VAL A 147 -28.90 29.35 -23.71
N ALA A 148 -27.88 28.87 -23.00
CA ALA A 148 -26.69 28.25 -23.56
C ALA A 148 -26.94 26.76 -23.90
N PRO A 149 -26.36 26.25 -25.00
CA PRO A 149 -26.46 24.83 -25.36
C PRO A 149 -25.83 23.92 -24.31
N ALA A 150 -26.49 22.79 -24.04
CA ALA A 150 -26.01 21.78 -23.10
C ALA A 150 -24.64 21.21 -23.51
N GLU A 151 -24.34 21.21 -24.81
CA GLU A 151 -23.06 20.77 -25.36
C GLU A 151 -21.87 21.61 -24.86
N LEU A 152 -22.07 22.89 -24.52
CA LEU A 152 -21.00 23.72 -23.96
C LEU A 152 -20.62 23.28 -22.54
N MET A 153 -21.61 22.89 -21.74
CA MET A 153 -21.36 22.35 -20.39
C MET A 153 -20.75 20.96 -20.45
N ALA A 154 -21.16 20.14 -21.43
CA ALA A 154 -20.59 18.82 -21.65
C ALA A 154 -19.16 18.87 -22.19
N ALA A 155 -18.77 19.95 -22.89
CA ALA A 155 -17.43 20.12 -23.42
C ALA A 155 -16.37 20.37 -22.34
N GLU A 156 -16.71 21.13 -21.29
CA GLU A 156 -15.80 21.49 -20.18
C GLU A 156 -16.49 21.31 -18.81
N PRO A 157 -16.83 20.06 -18.42
CA PRO A 157 -17.66 19.79 -17.24
C PRO A 157 -16.99 20.25 -15.94
N VAL A 158 -15.66 20.11 -15.85
CA VAL A 158 -14.88 20.54 -14.69
C VAL A 158 -14.93 22.06 -14.51
N ALA A 159 -14.68 22.83 -15.59
CA ALA A 159 -14.69 24.28 -15.53
C ALA A 159 -16.08 24.82 -15.19
N THR A 160 -17.14 24.17 -15.70
CA THR A 160 -18.53 24.48 -15.37
C THR A 160 -18.84 24.25 -13.89
N CYS A 161 -18.38 23.14 -13.30
CA CYS A 161 -18.55 22.92 -11.85
C CYS A 161 -17.73 23.93 -11.02
N GLN A 162 -16.49 24.21 -11.42
CA GLN A 162 -15.58 25.12 -10.72
C GLN A 162 -16.05 26.58 -10.72
N SER A 163 -16.88 27.01 -11.69
CA SER A 163 -17.43 28.37 -11.67
C SER A 163 -18.33 28.63 -10.47
N CYS A 164 -18.83 27.57 -9.82
CA CYS A 164 -19.68 27.65 -8.63
C CYS A 164 -19.07 26.99 -7.38
N HIS A 165 -18.26 25.92 -7.54
CA HIS A 165 -17.70 25.12 -6.43
C HIS A 165 -16.20 25.40 -6.16
N GLY A 166 -15.77 26.67 -6.24
CA GLY A 166 -14.36 27.06 -6.10
C GLY A 166 -13.89 27.42 -4.69
N ASP A 167 -14.82 27.67 -3.76
CA ASP A 167 -14.51 28.19 -2.42
C ASP A 167 -14.41 27.06 -1.39
N PHE A 168 -13.20 26.55 -1.20
CA PHE A 168 -12.89 25.64 -0.09
C PHE A 168 -12.49 26.44 1.15
N VAL A 169 -13.10 26.12 2.30
CA VAL A 169 -12.73 26.73 3.59
C VAL A 169 -11.30 26.35 3.99
N ASP A 170 -10.88 25.13 3.64
CA ASP A 170 -9.53 24.63 3.89
C ASP A 170 -8.65 24.76 2.63
N PRO A 171 -7.57 25.56 2.66
CA PRO A 171 -6.64 25.70 1.54
C PRO A 171 -5.95 24.39 1.13
N GLN A 172 -5.71 23.48 2.07
CA GLN A 172 -5.08 22.19 1.78
C GLN A 172 -6.04 21.28 1.00
N LEU A 173 -7.30 21.23 1.44
CA LEU A 173 -8.36 20.55 0.69
C LEU A 173 -8.53 21.13 -0.72
N ALA A 174 -8.48 22.47 -0.85
CA ALA A 174 -8.53 23.14 -2.14
C ALA A 174 -7.40 22.67 -3.07
N SER A 175 -6.17 22.62 -2.53
CA SER A 175 -4.98 22.18 -3.27
C SER A 175 -5.10 20.72 -3.71
N MET A 176 -5.49 19.82 -2.81
CA MET A 176 -5.65 18.40 -3.12
C MET A 176 -6.75 18.17 -4.16
N HIS A 177 -7.87 18.89 -4.04
CA HIS A 177 -8.95 18.82 -5.02
C HIS A 177 -8.49 19.30 -6.41
N GLN A 178 -7.76 20.42 -6.48
CA GLN A 178 -7.22 20.93 -7.73
C GLN A 178 -6.25 19.94 -8.38
N GLU A 179 -5.39 19.30 -7.57
CA GLU A 179 -4.46 18.28 -8.04
C GLU A 179 -5.19 17.06 -8.61
N VAL A 180 -6.14 16.50 -7.86
CA VAL A 180 -6.92 15.32 -8.29
C VAL A 180 -7.61 15.60 -9.63
N VAL A 181 -8.24 16.76 -9.77
CA VAL A 181 -8.89 17.18 -11.02
C VAL A 181 -7.88 17.36 -12.15
N ALA A 182 -6.70 17.94 -11.89
CA ALA A 182 -5.65 18.12 -12.89
C ALA A 182 -5.08 16.78 -13.40
N ASN A 183 -5.16 15.74 -12.57
CA ASN A 183 -4.65 14.40 -12.87
C ASN A 183 -5.70 13.44 -13.46
N PHE A 184 -6.93 13.90 -13.73
CA PHE A 184 -7.97 13.05 -14.34
C PHE A 184 -7.51 12.42 -15.66
N GLY A 185 -7.67 11.10 -15.73
CA GLY A 185 -7.56 10.32 -16.95
C GLY A 185 -8.78 10.50 -17.86
N PRO A 186 -8.73 9.98 -19.10
CA PRO A 186 -9.79 10.16 -20.11
C PRO A 186 -11.14 9.54 -19.73
N GLU A 187 -11.17 8.65 -18.74
CA GLU A 187 -12.40 7.98 -18.25
C GLU A 187 -12.92 8.58 -16.93
N GLN A 188 -12.21 9.53 -16.33
CA GLN A 188 -12.55 10.13 -15.04
C GLN A 188 -13.26 11.48 -15.23
N THR A 189 -14.29 11.70 -14.42
CA THR A 189 -15.06 12.94 -14.40
C THR A 189 -15.35 13.33 -12.95
N CYS A 190 -15.94 14.51 -12.72
CA CYS A 190 -16.41 14.88 -11.38
C CYS A 190 -17.38 13.83 -10.77
N GLN A 191 -18.17 13.15 -11.62
CA GLN A 191 -19.07 12.09 -11.18
C GLN A 191 -18.33 10.85 -10.68
N THR A 192 -17.06 10.64 -11.06
CA THR A 192 -16.25 9.54 -10.53
C THR A 192 -16.09 9.63 -9.00
N CYS A 193 -16.08 10.85 -8.45
CA CYS A 193 -15.92 11.08 -7.01
C CYS A 193 -17.21 11.57 -6.31
N HIS A 194 -18.12 12.22 -7.04
CA HIS A 194 -19.33 12.85 -6.49
C HIS A 194 -20.65 12.14 -6.86
N ALA A 195 -20.62 10.97 -7.49
CA ALA A 195 -21.84 10.22 -7.79
C ALA A 195 -22.39 9.52 -6.53
N ASP A 196 -23.67 9.68 -6.24
CA ASP A 196 -24.33 9.03 -5.10
C ASP A 196 -25.12 7.76 -5.48
N THR A 197 -25.14 7.34 -6.76
CA THR A 197 -25.90 6.15 -7.21
C THR A 197 -25.18 5.28 -8.25
N PRO A 198 -24.72 4.07 -7.88
CA PRO A 198 -24.45 3.65 -6.50
C PRO A 198 -23.34 4.56 -5.92
N PRO A 199 -23.40 4.90 -4.62
CA PRO A 199 -22.34 5.69 -4.01
C PRO A 199 -21.03 4.88 -4.09
N PRO A 200 -19.88 5.51 -4.40
CA PRO A 200 -18.61 4.82 -4.38
C PRO A 200 -18.39 4.23 -2.99
N THR A 201 -17.97 2.97 -2.93
CA THR A 201 -17.56 2.37 -1.66
C THR A 201 -16.37 3.16 -1.12
N ALA A 202 -16.19 3.17 0.21
CA ALA A 202 -15.03 3.82 0.81
C ALA A 202 -13.71 3.35 0.16
N ASP A 203 -13.58 2.06 -0.16
CA ASP A 203 -12.45 1.50 -0.91
C ASP A 203 -12.29 2.11 -2.32
N THR A 204 -13.38 2.26 -3.08
CA THR A 204 -13.34 2.87 -4.42
C THR A 204 -12.92 4.33 -4.35
N THR A 205 -13.42 5.07 -3.36
CA THR A 205 -13.03 6.47 -3.12
C THR A 205 -11.55 6.58 -2.77
N CYS A 206 -11.05 5.74 -1.84
CA CYS A 206 -9.63 5.70 -1.48
C CYS A 206 -8.76 5.45 -2.72
N LYS A 207 -9.07 4.40 -3.51
CA LYS A 207 -8.32 4.03 -4.72
C LYS A 207 -8.33 5.14 -5.76
N THR A 208 -9.46 5.82 -5.94
CA THR A 208 -9.59 6.88 -6.94
C THR A 208 -8.77 8.10 -6.56
N CYS A 209 -8.92 8.60 -5.32
CA CYS A 209 -8.20 9.80 -4.89
C CYS A 209 -6.70 9.53 -4.75
N HIS A 210 -6.30 8.48 -4.04
CA HIS A 210 -4.89 8.21 -3.77
C HIS A 210 -4.09 7.75 -4.99
N ALA A 211 -4.73 7.20 -6.03
CA ALA A 211 -4.05 6.93 -7.30
C ALA A 211 -3.76 8.20 -8.11
N LEU A 212 -4.51 9.29 -7.86
CA LEU A 212 -4.40 10.55 -8.59
C LEU A 212 -3.58 11.61 -7.86
N LEU A 213 -3.30 11.42 -6.57
CA LEU A 213 -2.37 12.27 -5.84
C LEU A 213 -0.92 11.96 -6.25
N SER A 214 -0.06 12.96 -6.19
CA SER A 214 1.35 12.91 -6.59
C SER A 214 2.22 13.84 -5.75
N GLU A 215 1.65 14.95 -5.29
CA GLU A 215 2.33 15.94 -4.48
C GLU A 215 2.50 15.45 -3.03
N PRO A 216 3.71 15.63 -2.46
CA PRO A 216 3.96 15.22 -1.09
C PRO A 216 3.29 16.17 -0.10
N VAL A 217 2.73 15.60 0.95
CA VAL A 217 2.12 16.33 2.07
C VAL A 217 3.19 16.64 3.11
N ALA A 218 3.24 17.88 3.57
CA ALA A 218 4.12 18.31 4.64
C ALA A 218 3.55 17.94 6.02
N LEU A 219 4.42 17.43 6.88
CA LEU A 219 4.16 17.18 8.29
C LEU A 219 4.61 18.39 9.13
N PRO A 220 4.09 18.56 10.37
CA PRO A 220 4.48 19.65 11.27
C PRO A 220 6.00 19.75 11.53
N SER A 221 6.70 18.61 11.54
CA SER A 221 8.18 18.56 11.66
C SER A 221 8.93 19.18 10.47
N GLY A 222 8.26 19.42 9.34
CA GLY A 222 8.88 19.81 8.07
C GLY A 222 9.30 18.63 7.18
N GLU A 223 9.14 17.39 7.67
CA GLU A 223 9.23 16.20 6.82
C GLU A 223 8.04 16.15 5.86
N THR A 224 8.18 15.41 4.76
CA THR A 224 7.10 15.21 3.80
C THR A 224 6.83 13.73 3.58
N PHE A 225 5.58 13.36 3.31
CA PHE A 225 5.21 12.00 2.89
C PHE A 225 4.34 12.06 1.64
N ASN A 226 4.43 11.03 0.80
CA ASN A 226 3.59 10.95 -0.39
C ASN A 226 2.32 10.14 -0.08
N PRO A 227 1.11 10.73 -0.19
CA PRO A 227 -0.13 10.00 0.00
C PRO A 227 -0.49 9.12 -1.21
N HIS A 228 0.25 9.19 -2.31
CA HIS A 228 0.01 8.39 -3.50
C HIS A 228 0.10 6.89 -3.20
N VAL A 229 -0.89 6.15 -3.68
CA VAL A 229 -0.90 4.69 -3.65
C VAL A 229 -1.49 4.19 -4.95
N ASP A 230 -0.72 3.39 -5.70
CA ASP A 230 -1.26 2.61 -6.81
C ASP A 230 -2.04 1.40 -6.26
N PRO A 231 -3.36 1.29 -6.49
CA PRO A 231 -4.16 0.15 -6.04
C PRO A 231 -3.63 -1.19 -6.54
N LYS A 232 -2.90 -1.19 -7.67
CA LYS A 232 -2.27 -2.38 -8.22
C LYS A 232 -1.16 -2.93 -7.31
N THR A 233 -0.44 -2.07 -6.60
CA THR A 233 0.62 -2.50 -5.68
C THR A 233 0.10 -3.41 -4.59
N ILE A 234 -1.05 -3.07 -3.97
CA ILE A 234 -1.69 -3.93 -2.96
C ILE A 234 -2.21 -5.22 -3.61
N HIS A 235 -2.80 -5.10 -4.81
CA HIS A 235 -3.28 -6.27 -5.56
C HIS A 235 -2.17 -7.26 -5.91
N ASP A 236 -0.95 -6.79 -6.19
CA ASP A 236 0.20 -7.62 -6.55
C ASP A 236 1.03 -8.06 -5.33
N SER A 237 0.63 -7.63 -4.13
CA SER A 237 1.25 -8.00 -2.85
C SER A 237 0.71 -9.32 -2.28
N VAL A 238 1.24 -9.74 -1.14
CA VAL A 238 0.66 -10.88 -0.36
C VAL A 238 -0.75 -10.60 0.17
N HIS A 239 -1.24 -9.37 0.11
CA HIS A 239 -2.62 -9.01 0.43
C HIS A 239 -3.53 -8.93 -0.81
N GLY A 240 -3.00 -9.33 -1.97
CA GLY A 240 -3.72 -9.48 -3.23
C GLY A 240 -4.64 -10.70 -3.28
N PRO A 241 -5.14 -11.07 -4.47
CA PRO A 241 -5.88 -12.31 -4.66
C PRO A 241 -5.00 -13.53 -4.33
N GLN A 242 -5.51 -14.45 -3.53
CA GLN A 242 -4.78 -15.67 -3.13
C GLN A 242 -5.68 -16.90 -3.16
N GLU A 243 -5.08 -18.09 -3.29
CA GLU A 243 -5.76 -19.36 -3.05
C GLU A 243 -5.17 -19.98 -1.77
N LEU A 244 -6.00 -20.11 -0.73
CA LEU A 244 -5.58 -20.68 0.55
C LEU A 244 -6.44 -21.91 0.84
N ASN A 245 -5.81 -23.08 0.96
CA ASN A 245 -6.47 -24.36 1.21
C ASN A 245 -7.56 -24.74 0.16
N GLY A 246 -7.37 -24.33 -1.10
CA GLY A 246 -8.31 -24.56 -2.20
C GLY A 246 -9.49 -23.57 -2.24
N GLU A 247 -9.52 -22.58 -1.35
CA GLU A 247 -10.51 -21.51 -1.37
C GLU A 247 -9.90 -20.21 -1.93
N PRO A 248 -10.57 -19.54 -2.88
CA PRO A 248 -10.11 -18.27 -3.44
C PRO A 248 -10.47 -17.11 -2.50
N TYR A 249 -9.47 -16.28 -2.20
CA TYR A 249 -9.59 -15.03 -1.47
C TYR A 249 -9.36 -13.87 -2.42
N GLY A 250 -10.23 -12.85 -2.33
CA GLY A 250 -10.06 -11.60 -3.04
C GLY A 250 -9.00 -10.70 -2.39
N PRO A 251 -8.52 -9.67 -3.10
CA PRO A 251 -7.58 -8.71 -2.54
C PRO A 251 -8.21 -7.95 -1.38
N LEU A 252 -7.38 -7.57 -0.40
CA LEU A 252 -7.80 -6.69 0.69
C LEU A 252 -8.19 -5.32 0.14
N GLN A 253 -9.25 -4.76 0.73
CA GLN A 253 -9.68 -3.38 0.51
C GLN A 253 -8.84 -2.42 1.36
N CYS A 254 -8.69 -1.16 0.95
CA CYS A 254 -7.97 -0.14 1.70
C CYS A 254 -8.51 -0.03 3.14
N THR A 255 -9.83 -0.09 3.28
CA THR A 255 -10.51 -0.03 4.58
C THR A 255 -10.38 -1.30 5.41
N ALA A 256 -9.82 -2.38 4.88
CA ALA A 256 -9.50 -3.57 5.67
C ALA A 256 -8.44 -3.22 6.72
N CYS A 257 -7.34 -2.59 6.28
CA CYS A 257 -6.25 -2.12 7.13
C CYS A 257 -6.53 -0.74 7.72
N HIS A 258 -7.02 0.21 6.92
CA HIS A 258 -7.46 1.53 7.41
C HIS A 258 -8.88 1.44 7.99
N SER A 259 -9.05 0.61 9.02
CA SER A 259 -10.37 0.28 9.60
C SER A 259 -11.10 1.51 10.15
N ALA A 260 -10.37 2.49 10.68
CA ALA A 260 -10.90 3.79 11.11
C ALA A 260 -11.56 4.57 9.96
N MET A 261 -11.14 4.34 8.70
CA MET A 261 -11.64 5.02 7.51
C MET A 261 -12.87 4.34 6.89
N ARG A 262 -13.37 3.23 7.47
CA ARG A 262 -14.56 2.53 6.95
C ARG A 262 -15.82 3.39 6.91
N ASN A 263 -15.94 4.29 7.88
CA ASN A 263 -17.13 5.11 8.11
C ASN A 263 -16.83 6.61 8.01
N THR A 264 -15.68 7.00 7.45
CA THR A 264 -15.35 8.42 7.29
C THR A 264 -16.08 9.00 6.09
N THR A 265 -16.63 10.20 6.28
CA THR A 265 -17.10 11.04 5.18
C THR A 265 -15.90 11.71 4.54
N PHE A 266 -15.92 11.87 3.22
CA PHE A 266 -14.93 12.70 2.52
C PHE A 266 -15.40 14.17 2.48
N PRO A 267 -14.52 15.15 2.70
CA PRO A 267 -13.11 15.05 3.10
C PRO A 267 -12.92 14.45 4.49
N HIS A 268 -11.91 13.60 4.66
CA HIS A 268 -11.58 12.99 5.96
C HIS A 268 -10.70 13.92 6.81
N GLU A 269 -10.68 13.71 8.13
CA GLU A 269 -9.88 14.50 9.08
C GLU A 269 -8.38 14.51 8.67
N PRO A 270 -7.67 15.64 8.85
CA PRO A 270 -6.24 15.72 8.60
C PRO A 270 -5.41 14.82 9.54
N LEU A 271 -4.22 14.43 9.07
CA LEU A 271 -3.25 13.72 9.90
C LEU A 271 -2.73 14.63 11.01
N THR A 272 -2.64 14.10 12.23
CA THR A 272 -2.16 14.84 13.42
C THR A 272 -0.76 14.42 13.86
N VAL A 273 -0.07 13.57 13.10
CA VAL A 273 1.28 13.07 13.41
C VAL A 273 2.33 14.13 13.10
N GLU A 274 3.36 14.25 13.94
CA GLU A 274 4.41 15.26 13.80
C GLU A 274 5.48 14.85 12.79
N THR A 275 5.86 13.56 12.77
CA THR A 275 7.00 13.02 11.98
C THR A 275 6.59 11.78 11.17
N ARG A 276 7.35 11.45 10.12
CA ARG A 276 7.18 10.20 9.38
C ARG A 276 7.39 9.00 10.27
N ARG A 277 8.31 9.10 11.23
CA ARG A 277 8.59 7.98 12.13
C ARG A 277 7.39 7.67 13.03
N GLU A 278 6.77 8.71 13.57
CA GLU A 278 5.52 8.57 14.33
C GLU A 278 4.40 7.98 13.48
N LEU A 279 4.28 8.39 12.21
CA LEU A 279 3.34 7.81 11.26
C LEU A 279 3.59 6.30 11.06
N THR A 280 4.84 5.86 10.89
CA THR A 280 5.19 4.43 10.77
C THR A 280 4.85 3.65 12.04
N LEU A 281 5.17 4.20 13.21
CA LEU A 281 4.86 3.59 14.50
C LEU A 281 3.36 3.41 14.70
N GLN A 282 2.56 4.45 14.42
CA GLN A 282 1.10 4.37 14.50
C GLN A 282 0.53 3.38 13.47
N SER A 283 1.07 3.35 12.26
CA SER A 283 0.60 2.47 11.19
C SER A 283 0.87 0.98 11.46
N THR A 284 1.82 0.67 12.34
CA THR A 284 2.12 -0.72 12.74
C THR A 284 0.94 -1.39 13.45
N GLU A 285 0.07 -0.61 14.09
CA GLU A 285 -1.12 -1.13 14.76
C GLU A 285 -2.09 -1.83 13.79
N PHE A 286 -2.12 -1.42 12.51
CA PHE A 286 -2.99 -2.04 11.50
C PHE A 286 -2.68 -3.52 11.25
N CYS A 287 -1.41 -3.93 11.45
CA CYS A 287 -1.02 -5.32 11.32
C CYS A 287 -1.58 -6.17 12.46
N ALA A 288 -1.73 -5.59 13.66
CA ALA A 288 -2.17 -6.30 14.86
C ALA A 288 -3.62 -6.78 14.78
N ASP A 289 -4.47 -6.09 14.01
CA ASP A 289 -5.88 -6.46 13.80
C ASP A 289 -6.06 -7.87 13.21
N CYS A 290 -5.06 -8.39 12.49
CA CYS A 290 -5.11 -9.71 11.85
C CYS A 290 -3.95 -10.64 12.23
N HIS A 291 -2.76 -10.08 12.55
CA HIS A 291 -1.55 -10.85 12.83
C HIS A 291 -1.23 -10.96 14.32
N GLU A 292 -2.26 -11.13 15.17
CA GLU A 292 -2.12 -11.18 16.64
C GLU A 292 -1.00 -12.12 17.12
N ASN A 293 -0.91 -13.33 16.54
CA ASN A 293 0.13 -14.30 16.90
C ASN A 293 1.55 -13.82 16.59
N ILE A 294 1.73 -13.11 15.48
CA ILE A 294 3.03 -12.58 15.07
C ILE A 294 3.39 -11.36 15.92
N VAL A 295 2.41 -10.52 16.25
CA VAL A 295 2.59 -9.41 17.18
C VAL A 295 3.01 -9.91 18.56
N ALA A 296 2.41 -11.00 19.04
CA ALA A 296 2.80 -11.63 20.30
C ALA A 296 4.25 -12.13 20.28
N GLN A 297 4.71 -12.72 19.17
CA GLN A 297 6.12 -13.11 19.00
C GLN A 297 7.06 -11.90 18.94
N HIS A 298 6.65 -10.85 18.21
CA HIS A 298 7.43 -9.63 18.08
C HIS A 298 7.63 -8.89 19.41
N ALA A 299 6.65 -8.95 20.31
CA ALA A 299 6.73 -8.33 21.63
C ALA A 299 7.92 -8.82 22.47
N ASP A 300 8.38 -10.06 22.23
CA ASP A 300 9.54 -10.65 22.90
C ASP A 300 10.87 -10.45 22.13
N SER A 301 10.84 -9.72 21.01
CA SER A 301 12.03 -9.46 20.19
C SER A 301 12.87 -8.32 20.72
N MET A 302 14.16 -8.32 20.35
CA MET A 302 15.06 -7.23 20.71
C MET A 302 14.68 -5.88 20.11
N HIS A 303 13.99 -5.86 18.96
CA HIS A 303 13.45 -4.62 18.41
C HIS A 303 12.32 -4.05 19.26
N ALA A 304 11.42 -4.90 19.76
CA ALA A 304 10.35 -4.46 20.67
C ALA A 304 10.91 -3.97 22.01
N VAL A 305 11.92 -4.65 22.55
CA VAL A 305 12.62 -4.20 23.78
C VAL A 305 13.26 -2.84 23.55
N ALA A 306 14.02 -2.66 22.47
CA ALA A 306 14.65 -1.37 22.15
C ALA A 306 13.61 -0.24 21.99
N LEU A 307 12.48 -0.53 21.33
CA LEU A 307 11.38 0.43 21.19
C LEU A 307 10.79 0.81 22.55
N ALA A 308 10.56 -0.17 23.44
CA ALA A 308 10.05 0.04 24.79
C ALA A 308 11.02 0.84 25.68
N GLU A 309 12.32 0.74 25.43
CA GLU A 309 13.37 1.54 26.09
C GLU A 309 13.48 2.97 25.54
N GLY A 310 12.66 3.32 24.53
CA GLY A 310 12.58 4.67 23.96
C GLY A 310 13.43 4.86 22.71
N ASN A 311 14.04 3.81 22.17
CA ASN A 311 14.66 3.87 20.85
C ASN A 311 13.56 3.82 19.78
N LEU A 312 13.05 4.99 19.41
CA LEU A 312 12.02 5.11 18.40
C LEU A 312 12.48 4.59 17.03
N ASP A 313 13.78 4.48 16.74
CA ASP A 313 14.29 3.98 15.46
C ASP A 313 14.36 2.43 15.38
N ALA A 314 13.97 1.72 16.44
CA ALA A 314 13.92 0.25 16.43
C ALA A 314 12.90 -0.29 15.41
N ALA A 315 13.27 -1.33 14.67
CA ALA A 315 12.45 -1.82 13.56
C ALA A 315 11.06 -2.30 13.99
N THR A 316 10.05 -1.98 13.18
CA THR A 316 8.65 -2.39 13.28
C THR A 316 8.28 -3.33 12.14
N CYS A 317 7.02 -3.76 12.07
CA CYS A 317 6.51 -4.54 10.96
C CYS A 317 6.75 -3.85 9.61
N ILE A 318 6.52 -2.53 9.54
CA ILE A 318 6.61 -1.74 8.30
C ILE A 318 8.05 -1.53 7.87
N ASP A 319 8.99 -1.42 8.81
CA ASP A 319 10.41 -1.22 8.48
C ASP A 319 11.01 -2.45 7.76
N CYS A 320 10.47 -3.65 8.04
CA CYS A 320 10.93 -4.88 7.40
C CYS A 320 10.08 -5.29 6.18
N HIS A 321 8.76 -5.14 6.26
CA HIS A 321 7.82 -5.65 5.24
C HIS A 321 7.28 -4.58 4.29
N GLY A 322 7.45 -3.30 4.62
CA GLY A 322 6.76 -2.20 3.93
C GLY A 322 5.30 -2.05 4.38
N SER A 323 4.55 -1.18 3.70
CA SER A 323 3.17 -0.81 4.06
C SER A 323 2.12 -1.28 3.06
N HIS A 324 2.30 -0.98 1.77
CA HIS A 324 1.35 -1.33 0.70
C HIS A 324 1.89 -2.34 -0.31
N ASP A 325 3.21 -2.57 -0.33
CA ASP A 325 3.91 -3.48 -1.25
C ASP A 325 4.55 -4.64 -0.46
N ILE A 326 3.76 -5.32 0.37
CA ILE A 326 4.28 -6.44 1.16
C ILE A 326 4.51 -7.63 0.23
N GLN A 327 5.77 -7.96 0.00
CA GLN A 327 6.17 -9.08 -0.85
C GLN A 327 6.54 -10.31 -0.01
N PRO A 328 6.51 -11.53 -0.58
CA PRO A 328 7.02 -12.70 0.11
C PRO A 328 8.50 -12.49 0.48
N PRO A 329 8.88 -12.58 1.77
CA PRO A 329 10.22 -12.19 2.21
C PRO A 329 11.33 -13.08 1.63
N ASN A 330 11.02 -14.34 1.29
CA ASN A 330 11.98 -15.31 0.77
C ASN A 330 12.04 -15.35 -0.77
N GLU A 331 11.43 -14.38 -1.47
CA GLU A 331 11.37 -14.35 -2.94
C GLU A 331 11.76 -12.97 -3.52
N PRO A 332 13.02 -12.79 -3.95
CA PRO A 332 14.11 -13.76 -3.88
C PRO A 332 14.72 -13.81 -2.46
N ARG A 333 15.42 -14.90 -2.13
CA ARG A 333 15.86 -15.21 -0.75
C ARG A 333 16.81 -14.17 -0.18
N GLU A 334 17.62 -13.53 -1.01
CA GLU A 334 18.52 -12.44 -0.65
C GLU A 334 17.82 -11.21 -0.06
N ARG A 335 16.52 -11.03 -0.33
CA ARG A 335 15.74 -9.92 0.22
C ARG A 335 15.80 -9.88 1.74
N ILE A 336 15.85 -11.06 2.40
CA ILE A 336 15.90 -11.14 3.87
C ILE A 336 17.14 -10.42 4.41
N SER A 337 18.33 -10.77 3.90
CA SER A 337 19.58 -10.15 4.35
C SER A 337 19.63 -8.66 4.00
N GLN A 338 19.18 -8.29 2.79
CA GLN A 338 19.11 -6.89 2.36
C GLN A 338 18.23 -6.04 3.29
N THR A 339 17.08 -6.57 3.73
CA THR A 339 16.20 -5.89 4.68
C THR A 339 16.90 -5.63 6.00
N CYS A 340 17.61 -6.62 6.56
CA CYS A 340 18.38 -6.45 7.79
C CYS A 340 19.51 -5.43 7.62
N GLY A 341 20.21 -5.46 6.48
CA GLY A 341 21.33 -4.58 6.14
C GLY A 341 20.97 -3.11 6.01
N ASN A 342 19.69 -2.75 5.80
CA ASN A 342 19.24 -1.36 5.81
C ASN A 342 19.54 -0.64 7.13
N CYS A 343 19.57 -1.38 8.24
CA CYS A 343 19.91 -0.85 9.57
C CYS A 343 21.21 -1.45 10.12
N HIS A 344 21.47 -2.74 9.88
CA HIS A 344 22.63 -3.47 10.40
C HIS A 344 23.80 -3.48 9.39
N GLY A 345 24.16 -2.30 8.86
CA GLY A 345 25.14 -2.18 7.77
C GLY A 345 26.51 -2.79 8.05
N GLU A 346 27.06 -2.62 9.25
CA GLU A 346 28.37 -3.20 9.63
C GLU A 346 28.35 -4.73 9.66
N VAL A 347 27.21 -5.33 10.05
CA VAL A 347 27.02 -6.78 10.06
C VAL A 347 26.80 -7.29 8.64
N GLU A 348 26.02 -6.58 7.84
CA GLU A 348 25.80 -6.90 6.43
C GLU A 348 27.14 -6.90 5.66
N GLU A 349 27.99 -5.90 5.88
CA GLU A 349 29.33 -5.83 5.26
C GLU A 349 30.21 -7.06 5.58
N GLN A 350 30.06 -7.65 6.78
CA GLN A 350 30.74 -8.90 7.12
C GLN A 350 30.08 -10.09 6.41
N TYR A 351 28.75 -10.19 6.51
CA TYR A 351 27.96 -11.28 5.95
C TYR A 351 28.18 -11.46 4.45
N VAL A 352 28.14 -10.38 3.67
CA VAL A 352 28.31 -10.46 2.21
C VAL A 352 29.69 -10.95 1.77
N THR A 353 30.69 -10.89 2.65
CA THR A 353 32.05 -11.41 2.41
C THR A 353 32.29 -12.80 3.00
N SER A 354 31.30 -13.36 3.71
CA SER A 354 31.36 -14.73 4.22
C SER A 354 31.07 -15.75 3.12
N VAL A 355 31.46 -17.01 3.34
CA VAL A 355 31.13 -18.11 2.43
C VAL A 355 29.62 -18.27 2.20
N HIS A 356 28.79 -17.96 3.20
CA HIS A 356 27.33 -18.02 3.07
C HIS A 356 26.80 -16.83 2.24
N GLY A 357 27.25 -15.62 2.52
CA GLY A 357 26.81 -14.43 1.80
C GLY A 357 27.30 -14.38 0.35
N GLU A 358 28.53 -14.81 0.08
CA GLU A 358 29.05 -14.93 -1.29
C GLU A 358 28.26 -15.94 -2.11
N ALA A 359 27.90 -17.09 -1.53
CA ALA A 359 27.06 -18.09 -2.20
C ALA A 359 25.62 -17.58 -2.41
N LEU A 360 25.04 -16.88 -1.44
CA LEU A 360 23.69 -16.34 -1.57
C LEU A 360 23.61 -15.26 -2.66
N LEU A 361 24.51 -14.27 -2.59
CA LEU A 361 24.43 -13.06 -3.42
C LEU A 361 25.16 -13.21 -4.75
N GLY A 362 26.26 -13.96 -4.77
CA GLY A 362 27.06 -14.20 -5.97
C GLY A 362 26.52 -15.35 -6.82
N GLU A 363 26.18 -16.46 -6.19
CA GLU A 363 25.74 -17.68 -6.88
C GLU A 363 24.21 -17.85 -6.92
N HIS A 364 23.46 -16.99 -6.22
CA HIS A 364 22.01 -17.12 -6.04
C HIS A 364 21.62 -18.49 -5.46
N ASN A 365 22.47 -19.04 -4.59
CA ASN A 365 22.26 -20.34 -3.97
C ASN A 365 21.31 -20.19 -2.76
N PRO A 366 20.09 -20.76 -2.79
CA PRO A 366 19.15 -20.61 -1.69
C PRO A 366 19.43 -21.55 -0.50
N ASP A 367 20.33 -22.54 -0.64
CA ASP A 367 20.60 -23.55 0.38
C ASP A 367 21.53 -23.03 1.50
N VAL A 368 21.88 -21.74 1.50
CA VAL A 368 22.71 -21.10 2.55
C VAL A 368 21.86 -20.29 3.54
N PRO A 369 22.37 -20.08 4.77
CA PRO A 369 21.64 -19.34 5.79
C PRO A 369 21.61 -17.84 5.49
N VAL A 370 20.46 -17.21 5.78
CA VAL A 370 20.27 -15.76 5.90
C VAL A 370 20.17 -15.37 7.38
N CYS A 371 20.08 -14.07 7.70
CA CYS A 371 20.02 -13.55 9.06
C CYS A 371 18.98 -14.28 9.95
N THR A 372 17.80 -14.58 9.39
CA THR A 372 16.69 -15.22 10.11
C THR A 372 16.89 -16.70 10.38
N ASN A 373 17.88 -17.37 9.76
CA ASN A 373 18.18 -18.76 10.06
C ASN A 373 18.85 -18.92 11.43
N CYS A 374 19.69 -17.96 11.83
CA CYS A 374 20.35 -17.99 13.15
C CYS A 374 19.56 -17.16 14.18
N HIS A 375 18.98 -16.04 13.77
CA HIS A 375 18.28 -15.12 14.68
C HIS A 375 16.76 -15.34 14.76
N GLY A 376 16.21 -16.28 13.99
CA GLY A 376 14.77 -16.52 13.93
C GLY A 376 14.00 -15.42 13.17
N VAL A 377 12.68 -15.54 13.18
CA VAL A 377 11.74 -14.59 12.57
C VAL A 377 10.79 -14.07 13.63
N HIS A 378 10.53 -12.76 13.60
CA HIS A 378 9.63 -12.02 14.48
C HIS A 378 9.97 -12.06 15.97
N GLN A 379 10.44 -13.17 16.55
CA GLN A 379 10.99 -13.28 17.91
C GLN A 379 12.53 -13.29 17.87
N ILE A 380 13.13 -12.18 17.43
CA ILE A 380 14.60 -12.04 17.34
C ILE A 380 15.18 -11.98 18.77
N PRO A 381 15.90 -13.01 19.24
CA PRO A 381 16.41 -13.07 20.60
C PRO A 381 17.64 -12.17 20.77
N ASP A 382 18.01 -11.93 22.03
CA ASP A 382 19.30 -11.28 22.35
C ASP A 382 20.47 -12.23 22.02
N PRO A 383 21.30 -11.90 21.00
CA PRO A 383 22.41 -12.75 20.60
C PRO A 383 23.56 -12.77 21.61
N THR A 384 23.52 -11.91 22.64
CA THR A 384 24.56 -11.83 23.68
C THR A 384 24.33 -12.75 24.87
N THR A 385 23.22 -13.49 24.89
CA THR A 385 22.85 -14.35 26.02
C THR A 385 23.53 -15.73 25.99
N ALA A 386 23.82 -16.28 27.17
CA ALA A 386 24.24 -17.67 27.35
C ALA A 386 23.33 -18.67 26.61
N THR A 387 22.01 -18.43 26.67
CA THR A 387 21.01 -19.28 26.03
C THR A 387 21.14 -19.26 24.51
N PHE A 388 21.34 -18.09 23.88
CA PHE A 388 21.57 -18.01 22.43
C PHE A 388 22.86 -18.76 22.06
N ARG A 389 23.92 -18.50 22.82
CA ARG A 389 25.23 -19.13 22.64
C ARG A 389 25.16 -20.66 22.72
N ILE A 390 24.53 -21.22 23.75
CA ILE A 390 24.51 -22.66 23.99
C ILE A 390 23.66 -23.43 22.98
N ASN A 391 22.68 -22.77 22.35
CA ASN A 391 21.83 -23.32 21.30
C ASN A 391 22.45 -23.21 19.89
N SER A 392 23.57 -22.50 19.73
CA SER A 392 24.20 -22.30 18.42
C SER A 392 24.61 -23.58 17.68
N PRO A 393 25.04 -24.68 18.36
CA PRO A 393 25.33 -25.92 17.63
C PRO A 393 24.10 -26.50 16.93
N GLN A 394 22.92 -26.43 17.54
CA GLN A 394 21.68 -26.85 16.88
C GLN A 394 21.41 -25.99 15.65
N MET A 395 21.56 -24.66 15.75
CA MET A 395 21.35 -23.73 14.61
C MET A 395 22.25 -24.08 13.41
N CYS A 396 23.54 -24.32 13.65
CA CYS A 396 24.46 -24.73 12.59
C CYS A 396 24.13 -26.15 12.08
N GLY A 397 23.72 -27.04 12.98
CA GLY A 397 23.38 -28.43 12.70
C GLY A 397 22.14 -28.60 11.81
N GLU A 398 21.19 -27.65 11.80
CA GLU A 398 20.02 -27.69 10.91
C GLU A 398 20.41 -27.85 9.43
N CYS A 399 21.54 -27.26 9.03
CA CYS A 399 22.09 -27.42 7.69
C CYS A 399 23.29 -28.37 7.67
N HIS A 400 24.26 -28.19 8.58
CA HIS A 400 25.52 -28.95 8.54
C HIS A 400 25.42 -30.39 9.03
N ALA A 401 24.29 -30.81 9.63
CA ALA A 401 23.99 -32.21 9.91
C ALA A 401 22.97 -32.83 8.93
N ASP A 402 22.47 -32.05 7.97
CA ASP A 402 21.54 -32.52 6.94
C ASP A 402 22.32 -33.22 5.81
N ASN A 403 22.17 -34.54 5.73
CA ASN A 403 22.85 -35.37 4.73
C ASN A 403 22.40 -35.07 3.30
N GLU A 404 21.12 -34.74 3.08
CA GLU A 404 20.60 -34.45 1.75
C GLU A 404 21.14 -33.11 1.24
N MET A 405 21.17 -32.10 2.11
CA MET A 405 21.70 -30.78 1.77
C MET A 405 23.22 -30.80 1.56
N MET A 406 23.98 -31.29 2.55
CA MET A 406 25.45 -31.22 2.53
C MET A 406 26.07 -32.09 1.43
N ALA A 407 25.42 -33.19 1.03
CA ALA A 407 25.88 -34.03 -0.07
C ALA A 407 25.93 -33.27 -1.42
N LYS A 408 25.11 -32.23 -1.63
CA LYS A 408 25.16 -31.39 -2.84
C LYS A 408 26.46 -30.60 -2.97
N TYR A 409 27.11 -30.33 -1.83
CA TYR A 409 28.28 -29.45 -1.71
C TYR A 409 29.55 -30.18 -1.31
N ASP A 410 29.51 -31.52 -1.23
CA ASP A 410 30.62 -32.37 -0.76
C ASP A 410 31.11 -31.99 0.65
N ILE A 411 30.16 -31.54 1.51
CA ILE A 411 30.42 -31.24 2.91
C ILE A 411 30.03 -32.46 3.75
N SER A 412 30.91 -32.87 4.66
CA SER A 412 30.61 -33.99 5.55
C SER A 412 29.63 -33.57 6.64
N THR A 413 28.60 -34.38 6.91
CA THR A 413 27.70 -34.21 8.06
C THR A 413 28.30 -34.70 9.38
N ASP A 414 29.42 -35.44 9.31
CA ASP A 414 30.15 -35.89 10.48
C ASP A 414 30.67 -34.72 11.33
N VAL A 415 30.67 -33.49 10.80
CA VAL A 415 31.09 -32.28 11.53
C VAL A 415 30.30 -32.07 12.82
N PHE A 416 28.98 -32.28 12.78
CA PHE A 416 28.14 -32.14 13.96
C PHE A 416 28.37 -33.29 14.94
N GLU A 417 28.42 -34.53 14.46
CA GLU A 417 28.64 -35.72 15.30
C GLU A 417 30.00 -35.69 16.02
N THR A 418 31.05 -35.27 15.30
CA THR A 418 32.40 -35.17 15.86
C THR A 418 32.51 -34.04 16.89
N TYR A 419 31.79 -32.92 16.68
CA TYR A 419 31.71 -31.84 17.66
C TYR A 419 31.01 -32.29 18.95
N VAL A 420 29.80 -32.85 18.86
CA VAL A 420 29.06 -33.25 20.07
C VAL A 420 29.74 -34.38 20.84
N ALA A 421 30.55 -35.21 20.17
CA ALA A 421 31.37 -36.24 20.78
C ALA A 421 32.67 -35.69 21.43
N ASP A 422 33.06 -34.46 21.11
CA ASP A 422 34.24 -33.82 21.68
C ASP A 422 33.96 -33.24 23.09
N PHE A 423 35.03 -32.81 23.78
CA PHE A 423 34.91 -32.24 25.13
C PHE A 423 34.13 -30.93 25.18
N HIS A 424 34.27 -30.05 24.18
CA HIS A 424 33.50 -28.81 24.07
C HIS A 424 32.03 -29.11 23.84
N GLY A 425 31.69 -29.91 22.82
CA GLY A 425 30.31 -30.24 22.47
C GLY A 425 29.59 -31.08 23.54
N THR A 426 30.28 -32.02 24.18
CA THR A 426 29.71 -32.77 25.33
C THR A 426 29.40 -31.83 26.49
N THR A 427 30.29 -30.87 26.78
CA THR A 427 30.06 -29.88 27.84
C THR A 427 28.93 -28.92 27.48
N VAL A 428 28.80 -28.52 26.22
CA VAL A 428 27.65 -27.73 25.73
C VAL A 428 26.35 -28.48 25.95
N THR A 429 26.27 -29.73 25.47
CA THR A 429 25.09 -30.59 25.61
C THR A 429 24.67 -30.78 27.07
N LEU A 430 25.64 -30.95 27.99
CA LEU A 430 25.35 -31.13 29.42
C LEU A 430 24.75 -29.88 30.06
N PHE A 431 25.29 -28.71 29.74
CA PHE A 431 24.81 -27.44 30.30
C PHE A 431 23.49 -27.01 29.68
N GLU A 432 23.25 -27.27 28.39
CA GLU A 432 21.96 -27.03 27.75
C GLU A 432 20.83 -27.74 28.53
N GLN A 433 21.09 -28.96 28.99
CA GLN A 433 20.12 -29.77 29.75
C GLN A 433 19.98 -29.37 31.22
N GLN A 434 21.04 -28.83 31.85
CA GLN A 434 21.08 -28.63 33.30
C GLN A 434 20.97 -27.16 33.72
N SER A 435 21.59 -26.24 32.96
CA SER A 435 21.76 -24.83 33.32
C SER A 435 21.99 -24.00 32.04
N PRO A 436 20.97 -23.86 31.16
CA PRO A 436 21.11 -23.20 29.87
C PRO A 436 21.41 -21.69 29.96
N GLU A 437 21.07 -21.07 31.09
CA GLU A 437 21.32 -19.64 31.36
C GLU A 437 22.74 -19.37 31.90
N GLU A 438 23.54 -20.41 32.17
CA GLU A 438 24.87 -20.25 32.75
C GLU A 438 25.91 -19.97 31.66
N GLU A 439 26.60 -18.85 31.79
CA GLU A 439 27.75 -18.51 30.96
C GLU A 439 28.87 -19.54 31.15
N THR A 440 29.46 -19.99 30.04
CA THR A 440 30.45 -21.06 30.08
C THR A 440 31.59 -20.85 29.12
N ASN A 441 32.79 -21.16 29.60
CA ASN A 441 34.03 -21.03 28.86
C ASN A 441 34.31 -22.31 28.03
N LYS A 442 33.46 -22.56 27.04
CA LYS A 442 33.55 -23.69 26.12
C LYS A 442 33.25 -23.21 24.70
N ALA A 443 34.00 -23.73 23.73
CA ALA A 443 33.87 -23.33 22.34
C ALA A 443 32.58 -23.89 21.72
N VAL A 444 31.85 -23.02 21.04
CA VAL A 444 30.77 -23.36 20.11
C VAL A 444 31.22 -23.12 18.67
N CYS A 445 30.38 -23.49 17.70
CA CYS A 445 30.72 -23.46 16.28
C CYS A 445 31.30 -22.11 15.84
N TYR A 446 30.65 -21.01 16.21
CA TYR A 446 31.04 -19.67 15.77
C TYR A 446 32.30 -19.12 16.47
N ASP A 447 32.71 -19.63 17.64
CA ASP A 447 33.96 -19.20 18.28
C ASP A 447 35.18 -19.64 17.45
N CYS A 448 35.03 -20.80 16.79
CA CYS A 448 36.04 -21.30 15.89
C CYS A 448 35.88 -20.69 14.49
N HIS A 449 34.65 -20.65 13.95
CA HIS A 449 34.41 -20.36 12.53
C HIS A 449 34.13 -18.89 12.20
N GLY A 450 33.89 -18.02 13.19
CA GLY A 450 33.35 -16.68 12.99
C GLY A 450 31.82 -16.64 13.09
N ILE A 451 31.25 -15.44 13.15
CA ILE A 451 29.81 -15.23 13.37
C ILE A 451 29.14 -14.83 12.05
N HIS A 452 29.45 -13.63 11.56
CA HIS A 452 28.93 -13.10 10.30
C HIS A 452 29.98 -13.11 9.19
N ASP A 453 31.25 -13.38 9.50
CA ASP A 453 32.37 -13.37 8.57
C ASP A 453 32.94 -14.78 8.35
N ILE A 454 32.08 -15.81 8.41
CA ILE A 454 32.50 -17.22 8.29
C ILE A 454 33.24 -17.43 6.97
N ARG A 455 34.48 -17.93 7.04
CA ARG A 455 35.35 -18.15 5.86
C ARG A 455 35.61 -19.63 5.61
N PRO A 456 35.89 -20.03 4.36
CA PRO A 456 36.36 -21.38 4.06
C PRO A 456 37.63 -21.73 4.86
N ALA A 457 37.78 -22.98 5.28
CA ALA A 457 38.95 -23.43 6.03
C ALA A 457 40.28 -23.35 5.24
N THR A 458 40.20 -23.09 3.94
CA THR A 458 41.33 -22.87 3.04
C THR A 458 41.71 -21.39 2.89
N ASP A 459 40.90 -20.46 3.40
CA ASP A 459 41.18 -19.03 3.33
C ASP A 459 42.25 -18.63 4.34
N GLU A 460 43.18 -17.76 3.93
CA GLU A 460 44.32 -17.35 4.76
C GLU A 460 43.93 -16.53 6.00
N HIS A 461 42.77 -15.87 5.94
CA HIS A 461 42.20 -15.10 7.04
C HIS A 461 41.20 -15.91 7.88
N SER A 462 40.95 -17.17 7.51
CA SER A 462 40.10 -18.06 8.31
C SER A 462 40.73 -18.31 9.67
N SER A 463 39.94 -18.20 10.74
CA SER A 463 40.34 -18.56 12.11
C SER A 463 40.65 -20.05 12.26
N VAL A 464 40.04 -20.90 11.43
CA VAL A 464 40.22 -22.36 11.49
C VAL A 464 41.33 -22.89 10.59
N ILE A 465 42.04 -22.03 9.84
CA ILE A 465 43.23 -22.47 9.11
C ILE A 465 44.34 -22.81 10.12
N LYS A 466 45.13 -23.85 9.83
CA LYS A 466 46.13 -24.41 10.76
C LYS A 466 47.07 -23.35 11.37
N GLN A 467 47.44 -22.33 10.59
CA GLN A 467 48.33 -21.25 11.01
C GLN A 467 47.68 -20.31 12.04
N ASN A 468 46.37 -20.09 11.95
CA ASN A 468 45.63 -19.16 12.82
C ASN A 468 44.98 -19.87 14.02
N LEU A 469 44.78 -21.19 13.92
CA LEU A 469 44.07 -21.98 14.93
C LEU A 469 44.65 -21.86 16.35
N LEU A 470 45.99 -21.75 16.49
CA LEU A 470 46.60 -21.55 17.80
C LEU A 470 46.14 -20.24 18.47
N THR A 471 45.93 -19.18 17.68
CA THR A 471 45.42 -17.90 18.16
C THR A 471 44.01 -18.07 18.70
N THR A 472 43.13 -18.74 17.94
CA THR A 472 41.76 -19.08 18.36
C THR A 472 41.75 -19.93 19.63
N CYS A 473 42.54 -21.00 19.70
CA CYS A 473 42.62 -21.83 20.92
C CYS A 473 43.06 -21.03 22.15
N ARG A 474 43.92 -20.02 21.97
CA ARG A 474 44.47 -19.22 23.08
C ARG A 474 43.50 -18.23 23.70
N GLU A 475 42.35 -17.99 23.08
CA GLU A 475 41.28 -17.20 23.69
C GLU A 475 40.80 -17.84 25.01
N CYS A 476 40.69 -19.18 25.03
CA CYS A 476 40.34 -19.95 26.21
C CYS A 476 41.54 -20.67 26.86
N HIS A 477 42.56 -21.03 26.07
CA HIS A 477 43.75 -21.75 26.52
C HIS A 477 45.03 -20.90 26.39
N PRO A 478 45.25 -19.88 27.25
CA PRO A 478 46.34 -18.92 27.10
C PRO A 478 47.73 -19.56 27.11
N ASP A 479 47.89 -20.69 27.79
CA ASP A 479 49.14 -21.45 27.89
C ASP A 479 49.34 -22.48 26.75
N ALA A 480 48.45 -22.53 25.75
CA ALA A 480 48.55 -23.44 24.62
C ALA A 480 49.85 -23.21 23.82
N THR A 481 50.58 -24.30 23.55
CA THR A 481 51.82 -24.29 22.75
C THR A 481 51.52 -24.57 21.28
N GLU A 482 52.50 -24.38 20.39
CA GLU A 482 52.32 -24.58 18.93
C GLU A 482 51.79 -25.96 18.55
N ASN A 483 52.13 -27.01 19.31
CA ASN A 483 51.67 -28.37 19.06
C ASN A 483 50.30 -28.69 19.71
N PHE A 484 49.70 -27.75 20.46
CA PHE A 484 48.43 -27.97 21.13
C PHE A 484 47.29 -28.26 20.13
N PRO A 485 47.14 -27.49 19.03
CA PRO A 485 46.09 -27.77 18.05
C PRO A 485 46.30 -29.09 17.28
N ASP A 486 47.52 -29.63 17.21
CA ASP A 486 47.80 -30.91 16.53
C ASP A 486 47.16 -32.12 17.26
N SER A 487 46.74 -31.95 18.53
CA SER A 487 46.02 -32.95 19.30
C SER A 487 44.52 -33.01 19.00
N TRP A 488 43.99 -31.99 18.32
CA TRP A 488 42.60 -31.92 17.89
C TRP A 488 42.46 -32.59 16.54
N THR A 489 41.49 -33.50 16.42
CA THR A 489 41.26 -34.30 15.21
C THR A 489 40.53 -33.52 14.10
N SER A 490 40.32 -32.21 14.29
CA SER A 490 39.37 -31.40 13.52
C SER A 490 37.98 -32.05 13.54
N HIS A 491 37.18 -31.82 12.49
CA HIS A 491 35.86 -32.45 12.32
C HIS A 491 35.91 -33.76 11.50
N PHE A 492 37.04 -34.47 11.52
CA PHE A 492 37.17 -35.75 10.82
C PHE A 492 36.98 -36.92 11.78
N LYS A 493 36.12 -37.88 11.40
CA LYS A 493 36.05 -39.16 12.09
C LYS A 493 37.42 -39.86 12.02
N PRO A 494 37.94 -40.37 13.16
CA PRO A 494 39.18 -41.14 13.16
C PRO A 494 39.11 -42.31 12.18
N SER A 495 40.09 -42.39 11.30
CA SER A 495 40.24 -43.41 10.27
C SER A 495 41.73 -43.67 10.00
N LEU A 496 42.04 -44.66 9.16
CA LEU A 496 43.44 -44.89 8.75
C LEU A 496 44.02 -43.72 7.93
N GLU A 497 43.17 -42.92 7.29
CA GLU A 497 43.56 -41.75 6.52
C GLU A 497 43.65 -40.49 7.40
N HIS A 498 42.70 -40.34 8.33
CA HIS A 498 42.61 -39.19 9.23
C HIS A 498 42.77 -39.63 10.69
N ASN A 499 43.86 -39.22 11.35
CA ASN A 499 44.16 -39.58 12.75
C ASN A 499 44.30 -41.10 13.01
N PRO A 500 45.22 -41.80 12.31
CA PRO A 500 45.34 -43.26 12.35
C PRO A 500 45.65 -43.82 13.74
N VAL A 501 46.36 -43.07 14.58
CA VAL A 501 46.68 -43.50 15.94
C VAL A 501 45.41 -43.57 16.79
N VAL A 502 44.53 -42.57 16.69
CA VAL A 502 43.26 -42.54 17.43
C VAL A 502 42.37 -43.69 16.96
N TYR A 503 42.24 -43.89 15.64
CA TYR A 503 41.48 -45.00 15.07
C TYR A 503 41.93 -46.38 15.59
N LEU A 504 43.25 -46.63 15.65
CA LEU A 504 43.78 -47.89 16.15
C LEU A 504 43.54 -48.09 17.66
N VAL A 505 43.53 -47.00 18.43
CA VAL A 505 43.20 -47.02 19.86
C VAL A 505 41.72 -47.33 20.07
N ASP A 506 40.83 -46.68 19.32
CA ASP A 506 39.38 -46.93 19.36
C ASP A 506 39.09 -48.38 19.00
N LEU A 507 39.66 -48.88 17.90
CA LEU A 507 39.52 -50.27 17.48
C LEU A 507 39.99 -51.24 18.56
N PHE A 508 41.08 -50.94 19.26
CA PHE A 508 41.56 -51.76 20.36
C PHE A 508 40.55 -51.81 21.53
N TYR A 509 39.97 -50.68 21.91
CA TYR A 509 38.98 -50.61 22.99
C TYR A 509 37.64 -51.27 22.61
N ASP A 510 37.22 -51.16 21.35
CA ASP A 510 36.03 -51.83 20.82
C ASP A 510 36.10 -53.36 20.95
N PHE A 511 37.30 -53.95 20.89
CA PHE A 511 37.50 -55.36 21.19
C PHE A 511 37.72 -55.63 22.68
N LEU A 512 38.53 -54.81 23.36
CA LEU A 512 38.91 -55.05 24.75
C LEU A 512 37.70 -55.00 25.69
N ILE A 513 36.85 -53.97 25.57
CA ILE A 513 35.74 -53.73 26.49
C ILE A 513 34.73 -54.89 26.46
N PRO A 514 34.20 -55.33 25.31
CA PRO A 514 33.26 -56.46 25.27
C PRO A 514 33.88 -57.78 25.73
N VAL A 515 35.16 -58.02 25.44
CA VAL A 515 35.87 -59.22 25.88
C VAL A 515 35.98 -59.26 27.41
N VAL A 516 36.38 -58.14 28.02
CA VAL A 516 36.52 -58.04 29.48
C VAL A 516 35.15 -58.12 30.16
N VAL A 517 34.18 -57.33 29.71
CA VAL A 517 32.81 -57.32 30.28
C VAL A 517 32.13 -58.67 30.09
N GLY A 518 32.22 -59.26 28.90
CA GLY A 518 31.69 -60.59 28.59
C GLY A 518 32.37 -61.68 29.42
N GLY A 519 33.68 -61.61 29.60
CA GLY A 519 34.44 -62.50 30.48
C GLY A 519 33.96 -62.43 31.93
N PHE A 520 33.77 -61.22 32.47
CA PHE A 520 33.22 -61.03 33.81
C PHE A 520 31.78 -61.53 33.92
N ALA A 521 30.93 -61.25 32.93
CA ALA A 521 29.54 -61.72 32.91
C ALA A 521 29.46 -63.26 32.88
N LEU A 522 30.32 -63.92 32.09
CA LEU A 522 30.45 -65.38 32.06
C LEU A 522 30.94 -65.93 33.40
N PHE A 523 31.97 -65.31 33.99
CA PHE A 523 32.51 -65.72 35.28
C PHE A 523 31.44 -65.62 36.38
N ILE A 524 30.78 -64.47 36.51
CA ILE A 524 29.70 -64.24 37.48
C ILE A 524 28.53 -65.19 37.21
N GLY A 525 28.10 -65.33 35.95
CA GLY A 525 27.04 -66.24 35.54
C GLY A 525 27.33 -67.68 35.90
N SER A 526 28.58 -68.14 35.71
CA SER A 526 29.01 -69.48 36.06
C SER A 526 28.98 -69.74 37.57
N ASP A 527 29.35 -68.76 38.40
CA ASP A 527 29.29 -68.89 39.85
C ASP A 527 27.85 -68.85 40.37
N VAL A 528 27.00 -67.98 39.82
CA VAL A 528 25.56 -67.94 40.13
C VAL A 528 24.90 -69.26 39.75
N PHE A 529 25.19 -69.80 38.56
CA PHE A 529 24.69 -71.09 38.10
C PHE A 529 25.14 -72.21 39.02
N ARG A 530 26.43 -72.28 39.37
CA ARG A 530 27.00 -73.27 40.29
C ARG A 530 26.34 -73.21 41.67
N ARG A 531 26.18 -72.01 42.25
CA ARG A 531 25.51 -71.83 43.55
C ARG A 531 24.04 -72.28 43.50
N SER A 532 23.34 -71.96 42.42
CA SER A 532 21.94 -72.33 42.21
C SER A 532 21.77 -73.84 42.03
N TRP A 533 22.66 -74.47 41.27
CA TRP A 533 22.72 -75.91 41.06
C TRP A 533 23.01 -76.66 42.37
N ASN A 534 23.99 -76.20 43.15
CA ASN A 534 24.33 -76.80 44.44
C ASN A 534 23.20 -76.66 45.46
N ARG A 535 22.50 -75.52 45.51
CA ARG A 535 21.29 -75.35 46.35
C ARG A 535 20.17 -76.31 45.93
N ARG A 536 19.93 -76.48 44.63
CA ARG A 536 18.92 -77.43 44.11
C ARG A 536 19.29 -78.89 44.41
N ARG A 537 20.58 -79.27 44.39
CA ARG A 537 21.02 -80.63 44.81
C ARG A 537 20.92 -80.84 46.31
N ALA A 538 21.30 -79.84 47.13
CA ALA A 538 21.19 -79.94 48.59
C ALA A 538 19.73 -80.01 49.09
N GLY A 539 18.78 -79.43 48.35
CA GLY A 539 17.34 -79.57 48.63
C GLY A 539 16.76 -80.94 48.25
N ARG A 540 17.35 -81.66 47.28
CA ARG A 540 16.89 -83.00 46.86
C ARG A 540 17.38 -84.14 47.77
N GLY A 541 18.46 -83.96 48.52
CA GLY A 541 19.00 -84.97 49.44
C GLY A 541 18.37 -85.02 50.84
N LYS A 542 17.25 -84.33 51.08
CA LYS A 542 16.55 -84.30 52.39
C LYS A 542 15.21 -85.06 52.40
N HIS A 543 14.90 -85.82 51.35
CA HIS A 543 13.64 -86.56 51.20
C HIS A 543 13.82 -88.06 50.86
N GLU A 544 14.98 -88.65 51.19
CA GLU A 544 15.19 -90.11 51.18
C GLU A 544 15.38 -90.64 52.59
#